data_AF-A0A8C8HRD6-F1
#
_entry.id   AF-A0A8C8HRD6-F1
#
_cell.length_a   1.000
_cell.length_b   1.000
_cell.length_c   1.000
_cell.angle_alpha   90.00
_cell.angle_beta   90.00
_cell.angle_gamma   90.00
#
_symmetry.space_group_name_H-M   'P 1'
#
loop_
_entity.id
_entity.type
_entity.pdbx_description
1 polymer ?
#
loop_
_entity_poly.entity_id
_entity_poly.type
_entity_poly.pdbx_seq_one_letter_code
_entity_poly.pdbx_strand_id
1 'polypeptide(L)' 'MAQHTSRQCKGYLTKKESDGVLHQMTWPPQSPDLNPIEMVWDELDHRVNEKQPSSAQHMGELLQDWWRSIPGEAG' A
#
# COMPACT_ATOMS: atom_id res chain seq x y z
N MET A 1 -19.98 3.53 1.01
CA MET A 1 -19.67 2.86 2.30
C MET A 1 -18.18 2.97 2.54
N ALA A 2 -17.74 3.63 3.63
CA ALA A 2 -16.34 3.70 4.00
C ALA A 2 -15.91 2.38 4.65
N GLN A 3 -15.46 1.42 3.82
CA GLN A 3 -15.14 0.04 4.24
C GLN A 3 -14.16 0.01 5.43
N HIS A 4 -13.16 0.90 5.42
CA HIS A 4 -12.17 1.07 6.50
C HIS A 4 -12.74 1.56 7.84
N THR A 5 -13.97 2.09 7.87
CA THR A 5 -14.63 2.62 9.08
C THR A 5 -15.88 1.83 9.48
N SER A 6 -16.12 0.68 8.85
CA SER A 6 -17.21 -0.22 9.22
C SER A 6 -17.09 -0.67 10.69
N ARG A 7 -18.21 -1.09 11.30
CA ARG A 7 -18.20 -1.56 12.69
C ARG A 7 -17.20 -2.69 12.91
N GLN A 8 -17.09 -3.61 11.96
CA GLN A 8 -16.16 -4.74 12.04
C GLN A 8 -14.71 -4.26 11.99
N CYS A 9 -14.36 -3.41 11.01
CA CYS A 9 -13.01 -2.87 10.88
C CYS A 9 -12.60 -2.04 12.10
N LYS A 10 -13.47 -1.14 12.57
CA LYS A 10 -13.19 -0.34 13.79
C LYS A 10 -12.97 -1.22 15.01
N GLY A 11 -13.84 -2.22 15.23
CA GLY A 11 -13.71 -3.12 16.37
C GLY A 11 -12.37 -3.88 16.36
N TYR A 12 -11.94 -4.35 15.19
CA TYR A 12 -10.64 -5.01 15.03
C TYR A 12 -9.47 -4.07 15.31
N LEU A 13 -9.46 -2.88 14.68
CA LEU A 13 -8.35 -1.92 14.81
C LEU A 13 -8.24 -1.35 16.23
N THR A 14 -9.36 -1.01 16.87
CA THR A 14 -9.37 -0.55 18.27
C THR A 14 -8.82 -1.62 19.21
N LYS A 15 -9.17 -2.90 19.00
CA LYS A 15 -8.58 -3.98 19.80
C LYS A 15 -7.07 -4.06 19.61
N LYS A 16 -6.60 -4.02 18.37
CA LYS A 16 -5.16 -4.08 18.06
C LYS A 16 -4.38 -2.89 18.64
N GLU A 17 -5.00 -1.72 18.70
CA GLU A 17 -4.43 -0.54 19.35
C GLU A 17 -4.38 -0.69 20.87
N SER A 18 -5.45 -1.17 21.51
CA SER A 18 -5.45 -1.48 22.95
C SER A 18 -4.43 -2.56 23.34
N ASP A 19 -4.21 -3.53 22.45
CA ASP A 19 -3.20 -4.59 22.62
C ASP A 19 -1.76 -4.07 22.36
N GLY A 20 -1.58 -2.80 21.95
CA GLY A 20 -0.28 -2.20 21.65
C GLY A 20 0.39 -2.72 20.36
N VAL A 21 -0.37 -3.40 19.49
CA VAL A 21 0.15 -4.02 18.25
C VAL A 21 0.30 -3.01 17.13
N LEU A 22 -0.54 -1.98 17.11
CA LEU A 22 -0.50 -0.88 16.13
C LEU A 22 -0.96 0.42 16.78
N HIS A 23 -0.75 1.52 16.07
CA HIS A 23 -1.36 2.80 16.41
C HIS A 23 -2.19 3.30 15.21
N GLN A 24 -3.42 3.73 15.47
CA GLN A 24 -4.29 4.28 14.43
C GLN A 24 -3.97 5.75 14.22
N MET A 25 -3.54 6.10 13.02
CA MET A 25 -3.31 7.49 12.65
C MET A 25 -4.63 8.20 12.31
N THR A 26 -4.78 9.45 12.75
CA THR A 26 -5.86 10.31 12.23
C THR A 26 -5.48 10.76 10.83
N TRP A 27 -6.27 10.36 9.83
CA TRP A 27 -6.01 10.69 8.43
C TRP A 27 -6.99 11.74 7.90
N PRO A 28 -6.52 12.86 7.32
CA PRO A 28 -7.39 13.85 6.70
C PRO A 28 -8.03 13.31 5.40
N PRO A 29 -9.28 13.68 5.10
CA PRO A 29 -9.91 13.30 3.84
C PRO A 29 -9.20 13.96 2.66
N GLN A 30 -9.13 13.25 1.52
CA GLN A 30 -8.55 13.75 0.27
C GLN A 30 -7.07 14.15 0.34
N SER A 31 -6.28 13.49 1.19
CA SER A 31 -4.84 13.73 1.29
C SER A 31 -4.01 12.53 0.80
N PRO A 32 -4.00 12.24 -0.51
CA PRO A 32 -3.09 11.24 -1.08
C PRO A 32 -1.63 11.69 -1.01
N ASP A 33 -1.39 13.00 -1.07
CA ASP A 33 -0.07 13.63 -0.93
C ASP A 33 0.64 13.28 0.39
N LEU A 34 -0.13 13.01 1.44
CA LEU A 34 0.42 12.60 2.73
C LEU A 34 0.79 11.11 2.79
N ASN A 35 0.32 10.29 1.83
CA ASN A 35 0.47 8.84 1.85
C ASN A 35 1.69 8.41 1.01
N PRO A 36 2.81 7.99 1.64
CA PRO A 36 4.04 7.69 0.90
C PRO A 36 3.89 6.53 -0.10
N ILE A 37 2.89 5.66 0.08
CA ILE A 37 2.65 4.54 -0.83
C ILE A 37 2.20 5.02 -2.22
N GLU A 38 1.59 6.20 -2.35
CA GLU A 38 1.18 6.74 -3.64
C GLU A 38 2.40 6.95 -4.54
N MET A 39 3.51 7.48 -3.99
CA MET A 39 4.76 7.64 -4.73
C MET A 39 5.34 6.29 -5.19
N VAL A 40 5.18 5.25 -4.37
CA VAL A 40 5.63 3.88 -4.69
C VAL A 40 4.77 3.32 -5.83
N TRP A 41 3.46 3.55 -5.81
CA TRP A 41 2.55 3.13 -6.88
C TRP A 41 2.83 3.85 -8.20
N ASP A 42 3.10 5.16 -8.16
CA ASP A 42 3.42 5.95 -9.36
C ASP A 42 4.68 5.42 -10.06
N GLU A 43 5.75 5.14 -9.30
CA GLU A 43 7.00 4.58 -9.84
C GLU A 43 6.81 3.16 -10.39
N LEU A 44 6.00 2.35 -9.69
CA LEU A 44 5.70 1.00 -10.12
C LEU A 44 4.92 0.99 -11.43
N ASP A 45 3.86 1.81 -11.54
CA ASP A 45 3.06 1.92 -12.76
C ASP A 45 3.91 2.40 -13.94
N HIS A 46 4.79 3.39 -13.73
CA HIS A 46 5.72 3.87 -14.75
C HIS A 46 6.58 2.73 -15.32
N ARG A 47 7.28 2.00 -14.44
CA ARG A 47 8.21 0.93 -14.87
C ARG A 47 7.50 -0.27 -15.49
N VAL A 48 6.32 -0.62 -14.98
CA VAL A 48 5.59 -1.75 -15.56
C VAL A 48 5.04 -1.37 -16.94
N ASN A 49 4.57 -0.14 -17.12
CA ASN A 49 4.15 0.36 -18.44
C ASN A 49 5.30 0.40 -19.45
N GLU A 50 6.53 0.72 -19.04
CA GLU A 50 7.71 0.64 -19.92
C GLU A 50 7.96 -0.78 -20.46
N LYS A 51 7.64 -1.81 -19.68
CA LYS A 51 7.83 -3.22 -20.06
C LYS A 51 6.72 -3.79 -20.93
N GLN A 52 5.60 -3.07 -21.07
CA GLN A 52 4.44 -3.46 -21.88
C GLN A 52 4.01 -4.92 -21.65
N PRO A 53 3.52 -5.26 -20.44
CA PRO A 53 3.11 -6.62 -20.13
C PRO A 53 2.01 -7.11 -21.06
N SER A 54 2.20 -8.32 -21.59
CA SER A 54 1.31 -8.97 -22.56
C SER A 54 0.19 -9.79 -21.90
N SER A 55 0.23 -9.97 -20.57
CA SER A 55 -0.77 -10.73 -19.82
C SER A 55 -0.79 -10.32 -18.34
N ALA A 56 -1.87 -10.67 -17.64
CA ALA A 56 -1.96 -10.47 -16.19
C ALA A 56 -0.90 -11.25 -15.41
N GLN A 57 -0.46 -12.40 -15.92
CA GLN A 57 0.62 -13.17 -15.31
C GLN A 57 1.95 -12.43 -15.43
N HIS A 58 2.30 -11.97 -16.65
CA HIS A 58 3.54 -11.23 -16.88
C HIS A 58 3.56 -9.91 -16.09
N MET A 59 2.42 -9.21 -16.02
CA MET A 59 2.21 -8.07 -15.12
C MET A 59 2.53 -8.44 -13.66
N GLY A 60 1.97 -9.55 -13.16
CA GLY A 60 2.22 -10.04 -11.80
C GLY A 60 3.69 -10.37 -11.50
N GLU A 61 4.41 -10.93 -12.47
CA GLU A 61 5.85 -11.22 -12.38
C GLU A 61 6.66 -9.92 -12.29
N LEU A 62 6.39 -8.95 -13.18
CA LEU A 62 7.06 -7.64 -13.17
C LEU A 62 6.85 -6.87 -11.86
N LEU A 63 5.62 -6.89 -11.32
CA LEU A 63 5.29 -6.26 -10.04
C LEU A 63 6.12 -6.86 -8.89
N GLN A 64 6.25 -8.18 -8.84
CA GLN A 64 7.02 -8.88 -7.79
C GLN A 64 8.52 -8.61 -7.92
N ASP A 65 9.06 -8.68 -9.13
CA ASP A 65 10.48 -8.44 -9.37
C ASP A 65 10.87 -7.01 -9.02
N TRP A 66 10.04 -6.04 -9.40
CA TRP A 66 10.26 -4.65 -9.02
C TRP A 66 10.22 -4.47 -7.50
N TRP A 67 9.20 -5.00 -6.82
CA TRP A 67 9.07 -4.86 -5.37
C TRP A 67 10.30 -5.41 -4.63
N ARG A 68 10.84 -6.55 -5.09
CA ARG A 68 12.06 -7.16 -4.54
C ARG A 68 13.33 -6.36 -4.84
N SER A 69 13.31 -5.52 -5.88
CA SER A 69 14.45 -4.69 -6.28
C SER A 69 14.58 -3.41 -5.45
N ILE A 70 13.53 -3.02 -4.71
CA ILE A 70 13.58 -1.87 -3.81
C ILE A 70 14.60 -2.19 -2.70
N PRO A 71 15.70 -1.42 -2.58
CA PRO A 71 16.67 -1.67 -1.52
C PRO A 71 15.99 -1.46 -0.18
N GLY A 72 16.12 -2.42 0.73
CA GLY A 72 15.82 -2.19 2.14
C GLY A 72 16.85 -1.19 2.68
N GLU A 73 16.42 -0.22 3.49
CA GLU A 73 17.38 0.60 4.22
C GLU A 73 18.22 -0.33 5.12
N ALA A 74 19.54 -0.32 4.92
CA ALA A 74 20.46 -0.95 5.87
C ALA A 74 20.44 -0.09 7.14
N GLY A 75 19.61 -0.49 8.10
CA GLY A 75 19.66 0.01 9.48
C GLY A 75 20.89 -0.49 10.22
#